data_AF-A0A7X9QA44-F1
#
_entry.id   AF-A0A7X9QA44-F1
#
_cell.length_a   1.000
_cell.length_b   1.000
_cell.length_c   1.000
_cell.angle_alpha   90.00
_cell.angle_beta   90.00
_cell.angle_gamma   90.00
#
_symmetry.space_group_name_H-M   'P 1'
#
loop_
_entity.id
_entity.type
_entity.pdbx_description
1 polymer ?
#
loop_
_entity_poly.entity_id
_entity_poly.type
_entity_poly.pdbx_seq_one_letter_code
_entity_poly.pdbx_strand_id
1 'polypeptide(L)' 'IGDTIVGMHIKPVAVPVRPSFNNQKMGEANVVMAYARLPYIGGPRAIY' A
#
# COMPACT_ATOMS: atom_id res chain seq x y z
N ILE A 1 -9.90 5.53 3.02
CA ILE A 1 -10.80 4.95 4.04
C ILE A 1 -12.19 4.84 3.42
N GLY A 2 -12.87 3.70 3.59
CA GLY A 2 -14.21 3.38 3.10
C GLY A 2 -14.29 2.60 1.78
N ASP A 3 -13.16 2.24 1.15
CA ASP A 3 -13.08 1.55 -0.15
C ASP A 3 -13.18 2.44 -1.42
N THR A 4 -13.15 3.77 -1.28
CA THR A 4 -12.84 4.66 -2.41
C THR A 4 -11.34 4.59 -2.71
N ILE A 5 -11.01 4.03 -3.88
CA ILE A 5 -9.65 3.67 -4.28
C ILE A 5 -8.81 4.94 -4.53
N VAL A 6 -7.71 5.10 -3.80
CA VAL A 6 -6.75 6.21 -3.95
C VAL A 6 -5.62 5.88 -4.94
N GLY A 7 -5.68 4.70 -5.56
CA GLY A 7 -4.58 4.13 -6.36
C GLY A 7 -4.02 5.05 -7.46
N MET A 8 -4.88 5.81 -8.14
CA MET A 8 -4.46 6.77 -9.18
C MET A 8 -3.54 7.88 -8.67
N HIS A 9 -3.58 8.18 -7.36
CA HIS A 9 -2.75 9.22 -6.75
C HIS A 9 -1.48 8.67 -6.09
N ILE A 10 -1.27 7.35 -6.12
CA ILE A 10 -0.09 6.71 -5.55
C ILE A 10 0.96 6.53 -6.65
N LYS A 11 2.18 6.99 -6.40
CA LYS A 11 3.30 6.76 -7.32
C LYS A 11 3.58 5.25 -7.45
N PRO A 12 3.86 4.73 -8.66
CA PRO A 12 4.35 3.36 -8.79
C PRO A 12 5.66 3.17 -7.98
N VAL A 13 5.83 2.10 -7.20
CA VAL A 13 4.98 0.91 -7.03
C VAL A 13 4.18 0.99 -5.72
N ALA A 14 2.85 0.88 -5.81
CA ALA A 14 1.98 0.86 -4.65
C ALA A 14 2.10 -0.47 -3.88
N VAL A 15 2.32 -0.40 -2.57
CA VAL A 15 2.41 -1.55 -1.67
C VAL A 15 1.37 -1.38 -0.55
N PRO A 16 0.44 -2.33 -0.38
CA PRO A 16 -0.57 -2.26 0.69
C PRO A 16 0.08 -2.47 2.06
N VAL A 17 -0.34 -1.68 3.04
CA VAL A 17 0.10 -1.80 4.43
C VAL A 17 -1.05 -2.33 5.27
N ARG A 18 -0.78 -3.41 6.02
CA ARG A 18 -1.67 -3.86 7.08
C ARG A 18 -1.23 -3.18 8.37
N PRO A 19 -2.05 -2.29 8.96
CA PRO A 19 -1.69 -1.67 10.21
C PRO A 19 -1.76 -2.68 11.37
N SER A 20 -0.93 -2.44 12.38
CA SER A 20 -0.82 -3.28 13.57
C SER A 20 -1.95 -3.07 14.58
N PHE A 21 -2.81 -2.07 14.41
CA PHE A 21 -3.94 -1.85 15.30
C PHE A 21 -5.07 -2.87 15.02
N ASN A 22 -5.63 -3.45 16.09
CA ASN A 22 -6.56 -4.59 16.02
C ASN A 22 -7.81 -4.34 15.16
N ASN A 23 -8.29 -3.10 15.11
CA ASN A 23 -9.46 -2.74 14.31
C ASN A 23 -9.03 -1.89 13.11
N GLN A 24 -8.97 -2.51 11.92
CA GLN A 24 -8.71 -1.87 10.61
C GLN A 24 -9.89 -1.04 10.12
N LYS A 25 -10.66 -0.46 11.04
CA LYS A 25 -11.86 0.30 10.81
C LYS A 25 -11.80 1.59 11.59
N MET A 26 -12.30 2.66 10.97
CA MET A 26 -12.52 3.94 11.62
C MET A 26 -14.03 4.14 11.69
N GLY A 27 -14.61 3.95 12.88
CA GLY A 27 -16.05 3.75 13.01
C GLY A 27 -16.50 2.51 12.24
N GLU A 28 -17.43 2.70 11.29
CA GLU A 28 -17.94 1.63 10.42
C GLU A 28 -17.14 1.45 9.11
N ALA A 29 -16.26 2.40 8.77
CA ALA A 29 -15.57 2.43 7.48
C ALA A 29 -14.26 1.62 7.48
N ASN A 30 -14.00 0.88 6.39
CA ASN A 30 -12.77 0.10 6.20
C ASN A 30 -11.56 1.02 5.95
N VAL A 31 -10.47 0.85 6.69
CA VAL A 31 -9.26 1.63 6.46
C VAL A 31 -8.33 0.86 5.52
N VAL A 32 -8.20 1.35 4.29
CA VAL A 32 -7.22 0.87 3.31
C VAL A 32 -6.02 1.81 3.29
N MET A 33 -4.82 1.27 3.47
CA MET A 33 -3.56 2.01 3.48
C MET A 33 -2.55 1.38 2.52
N ALA A 34 -1.76 2.24 1.88
CA ALA A 34 -0.67 1.84 1.01
C ALA A 34 0.42 2.90 1.04
N TYR A 35 1.66 2.48 0.80
CA TYR A 35 2.79 3.37 0.55
C TYR A 35 3.35 3.11 -0.84
N ALA A 36 4.14 4.03 -1.36
CA ALA A 36 4.89 3.84 -2.60
C ALA A 36 6.33 3.41 -2.29
N ARG A 37 6.85 2.45 -3.05
CA ARG A 37 8.28 2.10 -3.07
C ARG A 37 8.88 2.28 -4.46
N LEU A 38 10.21 2.31 -4.53
CA LEU A 38 10.92 2.25 -5.79
C LEU A 38 10.69 0.90 -6.49
N PRO A 39 10.66 0.86 -7.84
CA PRO A 39 10.61 -0.38 -8.57
C PRO A 39 11.90 -1.18 -8.33
N TYR A 40 11.77 -2.50 -8.16
CA TYR A 40 12.93 -3.38 -8.20
C TYR A 40 13.37 -3.55 -9.65
N ILE A 41 14.62 -3.16 -9.91
CA ILE A 41 15.21 -3.11 -11.24
C ILE A 41 16.55 -3.85 -11.26
N GLY A 42 16.71 -4.79 -12.20
CA GLY A 42 17.93 -5.57 -12.31
C GLY A 42 17.68 -6.97 -12.87
N GLY A 43 18.70 -7.53 -13.51
CA GLY A 43 18.64 -8.88 -14.07
C GLY A 43 18.74 -10.00 -13.02
N PRO A 44 18.87 -11.27 -13.44
CA PRO A 44 18.84 -12.43 -12.55
C PRO A 44 19.90 -12.48 -11.43
N ARG A 45 20.92 -11.62 -11.49
CA ARG A 45 22.02 -11.53 -10.51
C ARG A 45 21.90 -10.32 -9.57
N ALA A 46 20.82 -9.55 -9.67
CA ALA A 46 20.61 -8.39 -8.80
C ALA A 46 20.32 -8.84 -7.35
N ILE A 47 20.88 -8.09 -6.40
CA ILE A 47 20.71 -8.30 -4.96
C ILE A 47 20.24 -6.94 -4.39
N TYR A 48 19.21 -6.95 -3.54
CA TYR A 48 18.55 -5.76 -2.98
C TYR A 48 18.47 -5.85 -1.46
#